data_AF-A0A7W0FQT4-F1
#
_entry.id   AF-A0A7W0FQT4-F1
#
_cell.length_a   1.000
_cell.length_b   1.000
_cell.length_c   1.000
_cell.angle_alpha   90.00
_cell.angle_beta   90.00
_cell.angle_gamma   90.00
#
_symmetry.space_group_name_H-M   'P 1'
#
loop_
_entity.id
_entity.type
_entity.pdbx_description
1 polymer ?
#
loop_
_entity_poly.entity_id
_entity_poly.type
_entity_poly.pdbx_seq_one_letter_code
_entity_poly.pdbx_strand_id
1 'polypeptide(L)' 'MSNTRVVVTGFGATSPVGGDAASTWSALLAGTSGARALEDEWAADLPARIAAPVAVEPTEVLDRV' A
#
# COMPACT_ATOMS: atom_id res chain seq x y z
N MET A 1 21.09 -8.24 -32.06
CA MET A 1 20.38 -8.68 -30.83
C MET A 1 18.91 -8.79 -31.17
N SER A 2 18.26 -9.91 -30.81
CA SER A 2 16.81 -10.07 -30.99
C SER A 2 16.06 -9.22 -29.97
N ASN A 3 15.04 -8.46 -30.39
CA ASN A 3 14.21 -7.66 -29.50
C ASN A 3 13.04 -8.53 -29.00
N THR A 4 13.20 -9.17 -27.85
CA THR A 4 12.16 -10.02 -27.25
C THR A 4 11.06 -9.14 -26.65
N ARG A 5 9.81 -9.36 -27.08
CA ARG A 5 8.64 -8.72 -26.47
C ARG A 5 8.37 -9.34 -25.10
N VAL A 6 8.45 -8.52 -24.06
CA VAL A 6 8.09 -8.87 -22.69
C VAL A 6 6.85 -8.08 -22.30
N VAL A 7 5.90 -8.72 -21.61
CA VAL A 7 4.63 -8.11 -21.17
C VAL A 7 4.38 -8.40 -19.70
N VAL A 8 3.56 -7.56 -19.08
CA VAL A 8 3.04 -7.77 -17.73
C VAL A 8 1.73 -8.56 -17.85
N THR A 9 1.66 -9.74 -17.23
CA THR A 9 0.47 -10.62 -17.26
C THR A 9 -0.32 -10.62 -15.95
N GLY A 10 0.17 -9.94 -14.91
CA GLY A 10 -0.50 -9.83 -13.62
C GLY A 10 0.10 -8.70 -12.78
N PHE A 11 -0.71 -8.17 -11.88
CA PHE A 11 -0.33 -7.14 -10.92
C PHE A 11 -1.11 -7.34 -9.62
N GLY A 12 -0.43 -7.15 -8.49
CA GLY A 12 -1.00 -7.11 -7.16
C GLY A 12 -0.37 -5.97 -6.38
N ALA A 13 -1.10 -5.43 -5.40
CA ALA A 13 -0.60 -4.35 -4.57
C ALA A 13 -1.17 -4.45 -3.16
N THR A 14 -0.33 -4.19 -2.17
CA THR A 14 -0.74 -3.80 -0.82
C THR A 14 -0.22 -2.39 -0.60
N SER A 15 -1.12 -1.45 -0.35
CA SER A 15 -0.79 -0.03 -0.29
C SER A 15 -1.54 0.68 0.84
N PRO A 16 -1.17 1.92 1.17
CA PRO A 16 -1.90 2.71 2.16
C PRO A 16 -3.32 3.12 1.77
N VAL A 17 -3.72 2.89 0.52
CA VAL A 17 -5.04 3.25 -0.01
C VAL A 17 -5.84 2.04 -0.50
N GLY A 18 -5.29 0.82 -0.40
CA GLY A 18 -6.00 -0.41 -0.77
C GLY A 18 -5.20 -1.68 -0.45
N GLY A 19 -5.90 -2.76 -0.10
CA GLY A 19 -5.30 -4.06 0.20
C GLY A 19 -5.00 -4.92 -1.02
N ASP A 20 -5.55 -4.54 -2.18
CA ASP A 20 -5.34 -5.20 -3.46
C ASP A 20 -5.16 -4.17 -4.59
N ALA A 21 -4.90 -4.67 -5.80
CA ALA A 21 -4.71 -3.85 -6.99
C ALA A 21 -5.95 -2.99 -7.33
N ALA A 22 -7.15 -3.57 -7.23
CA ALA A 22 -8.38 -2.92 -7.69
C ALA A 22 -8.80 -1.77 -6.75
N SER A 23 -8.76 -2.03 -5.44
CA SER A 23 -9.01 -1.05 -4.38
C SER A 23 -7.98 0.08 -4.41
N THR A 24 -6.69 -0.25 -4.54
CA THR A 24 -5.61 0.74 -4.66
C THR A 24 -5.86 1.66 -5.84
N TRP A 25 -6.13 1.11 -7.02
CA TRP A 25 -6.35 1.90 -8.24
C TRP A 25 -7.56 2.83 -8.14
N SER A 26 -8.68 2.30 -7.62
CA SER A 26 -9.91 3.07 -7.44
C SER A 26 -9.72 4.24 -6.47
N ALA A 27 -9.01 4.03 -5.37
CA ALA A 27 -8.72 5.05 -4.38
C ALA A 27 -7.80 6.16 -4.91
N LEU A 28 -6.79 5.79 -5.71
CA LEU A 28 -5.91 6.75 -6.40
C LEU A 28 -6.68 7.62 -7.38
N LEU A 29 -7.56 7.03 -8.20
CA LEU A 29 -8.44 7.78 -9.11
C LEU A 29 -9.39 8.73 -8.37
N ALA A 30 -9.83 8.36 -7.18
CA ALA A 30 -10.66 9.19 -6.31
C ALA A 30 -9.86 10.29 -5.56
N GLY A 31 -8.53 10.34 -5.69
CA GLY A 31 -7.69 11.29 -4.97
C GLY A 31 -7.61 11.03 -3.46
N THR A 32 -7.82 9.78 -3.04
CA THR A 32 -7.77 9.40 -1.63
C THR A 32 -6.33 9.49 -1.11
N SER A 33 -6.11 10.24 -0.03
CA SER A 33 -4.82 10.26 0.65
C SER A 33 -4.70 9.06 1.59
N GLY A 34 -3.61 8.30 1.48
CA GLY A 34 -3.25 7.25 2.44
C GLY A 34 -2.45 7.77 3.64
N ALA A 35 -2.02 9.04 3.60
CA ALA A 35 -1.28 9.65 4.69
C ALA A 35 -2.20 10.05 5.84
N ARG A 36 -1.83 9.68 7.06
CA ARG A 36 -2.54 9.99 8.31
C ARG A 36 -1.57 10.28 9.44
N ALA A 37 -2.08 10.94 10.48
CA ALA A 37 -1.29 11.18 11.69
C ALA A 37 -0.97 9.85 12.40
N LEU A 38 0.21 9.78 13.02
CA LEU A 38 0.61 8.69 13.90
C LEU A 38 0.16 9.00 15.33
N GLU A 39 -0.88 8.30 15.76
CA GLU A 39 -1.47 8.43 17.10
C GLU A 39 -0.89 7.42 18.11
N ASP A 40 -0.09 6.47 17.62
CA ASP A 40 0.53 5.46 18.46
C ASP A 40 1.54 6.04 19.45
N GLU A 41 1.61 5.46 20.65
CA GLU A 41 2.53 5.91 21.71
C GLU A 41 4.00 5.84 21.29
N TRP A 42 4.40 4.82 20.53
CA TRP A 42 5.79 4.68 20.04
C TRP A 42 6.20 5.83 19.12
N ALA A 43 5.22 6.47 18.46
CA ALA A 43 5.48 7.57 17.55
C ALA A 43 5.59 8.92 18.28
N ALA A 44 5.28 8.98 19.59
CA ALA A 44 5.19 10.23 20.34
C ALA A 44 6.48 11.08 20.25
N ASP A 45 7.62 10.40 20.37
CA ASP A 45 8.96 11.01 20.39
C ASP A 45 9.60 11.17 19.00
N LEU A 46 8.89 10.77 17.93
CA LEU A 46 9.41 10.88 16.57
C LEU A 46 9.27 12.30 16.03
N PRO A 47 10.31 12.85 15.37
CA PRO A 47 10.24 14.16 14.72
C PRO A 47 9.17 14.24 13.62
N ALA A 48 8.88 13.12 12.95
CA ALA A 48 7.82 13.01 11.96
C ALA A 48 6.63 12.23 12.54
N ARG A 49 5.43 12.84 12.49
CA ARG A 49 4.20 12.33 13.09
C ARG A 49 3.10 12.01 12.07
N ILE A 50 3.48 11.83 10.80
CA ILE A 50 2.58 11.47 9.71
C ILE A 50 3.21 10.29 8.98
N ALA A 51 2.39 9.29 8.66
CA ALA A 51 2.80 8.14 7.85
C ALA A 51 1.65 7.68 6.96
N ALA A 52 1.94 6.75 6.06
CA ALA A 52 0.95 6.07 5.24
C ALA A 52 1.09 4.55 5.51
N PRO A 53 0.53 4.04 6.62
CA PRO A 53 0.51 2.61 6.90
C PRO A 53 -0.42 1.87 5.92
N VAL A 54 -0.20 0.57 5.75
CA VAL A 54 -1.01 -0.28 4.86
C VAL A 54 -2.50 -0.22 5.20
N ALA A 55 -3.34 -0.21 4.17
CA ALA A 55 -4.79 -0.14 4.33
C ALA A 55 -5.39 -1.43 4.90
N VAL A 56 -4.75 -2.57 4.62
CA VAL A 56 -5.12 -3.90 5.10
C VAL A 56 -3.88 -4.51 5.73
N GLU A 57 -4.03 -5.06 6.93
CA GLU A 57 -2.95 -5.71 7.66
C GLU A 57 -2.60 -7.04 6.96
N PRO A 58 -1.35 -7.24 6.48
CA PRO A 58 -1.00 -8.44 5.71
C PRO A 58 -1.25 -9.74 6.46
N THR A 59 -1.10 -9.73 7.79
CA THR A 59 -1.34 -10.91 8.62
C THR A 59 -2.80 -11.35 8.69
N GLU A 60 -3.75 -10.51 8.26
CA GLU A 60 -5.17 -10.88 8.17
C GLU A 60 -5.52 -11.61 6.86
N VAL A 61 -4.69 -11.48 5.83
CA VAL A 61 -4.97 -11.96 4.47
C VAL A 61 -3.92 -12.89 3.88
N LEU A 62 -2.72 -12.97 4.48
CA LEU A 62 -1.64 -13.85 4.08
C LEU A 62 -1.30 -14.84 5.20
N ASP A 63 -1.20 -16.11 4.82
CA ASP A 63 -0.68 -17.14 5.71
C ASP A 63 0.82 -16.93 5.98
N ARG A 64 1.23 -17.20 7.21
CA ARG A 64 2.67 -17.24 7.55
C ARG A 64 3.31 -18.49 6.93
N VAL A 65 4.49 -18.30 6.35
CA VAL A 65 5.31 -19.39 5.76
C VAL A 65 6.27 -19.96 6.79
#